data_AF-A0AAV0UJS9-F1
#
_entry.id   AF-A0AAV0UJS9-F1
#
_cell.length_a   1.000
_cell.length_b   1.000
_cell.length_c   1.000
_cell.angle_alpha   90.00
_cell.angle_beta   90.00
_cell.angle_gamma   90.00
#
_symmetry.space_group_name_H-M   'P 1'
#
loop_
_entity.id
_entity.type
_entity.pdbx_description
1 polymer ?
#
loop_
_entity_poly.entity_id
_entity_poly.type
_entity_poly.pdbx_seq_one_letter_code
_entity_poly.pdbx_strand_id
1 'polypeptide(L)'
;MRFLADIEERFCKSEIMKSRFRSHESVVEFKEKWNIDVYFQLRASQVASSVEKSFGLKREDSASLDSLYGSVSIIADTSTLGFENSKCLWKALQECWSECIFLAPLLPNFCKLSIQLFAYYIGIWKEPLQNAVRVLNSGTKVDFSSVPLCCLSTEGDLLLAGSDFRVLYKKISQDLLAIVRNHVDDFIDDSQAFVTELLQQVCLPNARLLAVRPAFSIFTPYVLQ
;
A
#
# COMPACT_ATOMS: atom_id res chain seq x y z
N MET A 1 5.50 -12.28 22.97
CA MET A 1 5.86 -12.50 21.56
C MET A 1 5.24 -13.81 21.09
N ARG A 2 4.27 -13.75 20.16
CA ARG A 2 3.50 -14.92 19.69
C ARG A 2 4.41 -16.03 19.13
N PHE A 3 5.44 -15.67 18.37
CA PHE A 3 6.47 -16.59 17.85
C PHE A 3 7.13 -17.50 18.91
N LEU A 4 7.69 -16.93 19.98
CA LEU A 4 8.33 -17.75 21.02
C LEU A 4 7.32 -18.59 21.79
N ALA A 5 6.09 -18.08 21.98
CA ALA A 5 5.02 -18.82 22.63
C ALA A 5 4.57 -20.01 21.76
N ASP A 6 4.45 -19.83 20.44
CA ASP A 6 4.07 -20.88 19.50
C ASP A 6 5.13 -21.99 19.41
N ILE A 7 6.43 -21.63 19.43
CA ILE A 7 7.52 -22.63 19.49
C ILE A 7 7.48 -23.37 20.83
N GLU A 8 7.31 -22.65 21.93
CA GLU A 8 7.22 -23.29 23.25
C GLU A 8 6.02 -24.26 23.31
N GLU A 9 4.85 -23.85 22.83
CA GLU A 9 3.65 -24.69 22.83
C GLU A 9 3.78 -25.91 21.91
N ARG A 10 4.33 -25.74 20.70
CA ARG A 10 4.47 -26.83 19.73
C ARG A 10 5.54 -27.85 20.11
N PHE A 11 6.65 -27.40 20.70
CA PHE A 11 7.84 -28.23 20.90
C PHE A 11 8.13 -28.57 22.37
N CYS A 12 7.63 -27.80 23.35
CA CYS A 12 7.89 -28.03 24.77
C CYS A 12 6.68 -28.64 25.49
N LYS A 13 6.62 -29.98 25.53
CA LYS A 13 5.50 -30.73 26.13
C LYS A 13 5.55 -30.87 27.67
N SER A 14 6.69 -30.54 28.30
CA SER A 14 6.85 -30.58 29.75
C SER A 14 7.34 -29.25 30.31
N GLU A 15 7.03 -28.97 31.59
CA GLU A 15 7.49 -27.74 32.25
C GLU A 15 9.02 -27.64 32.34
N ILE A 16 9.73 -28.77 32.39
CA ILE A 16 11.20 -28.78 32.35
C ILE A 16 11.71 -28.30 30.99
N MET A 17 11.07 -28.74 29.89
CA MET A 17 11.43 -28.29 28.54
C MET A 17 11.11 -26.81 28.36
N LYS A 18 9.96 -26.34 28.84
CA LYS A 18 9.60 -24.92 28.81
C LYS A 18 10.61 -24.07 29.58
N SER A 19 11.00 -24.51 30.78
CA SER A 19 12.02 -23.83 31.58
C SER A 19 13.35 -23.74 30.83
N ARG A 20 13.83 -24.86 30.25
CA ARG A 20 15.07 -24.88 29.45
C ARG A 20 14.99 -24.00 28.22
N PHE A 21 13.85 -24.01 27.52
CA PHE A 21 13.62 -23.18 26.34
C PHE A 21 13.68 -21.69 26.69
N ARG A 22 12.97 -21.27 27.75
CA ARG A 22 12.93 -19.87 28.21
C ARG A 22 14.30 -19.35 28.67
N SER A 23 15.14 -20.23 29.21
CA SER A 23 16.50 -19.90 29.67
C SER A 23 17.59 -20.16 28.62
N HIS A 24 17.24 -20.67 27.45
CA HIS A 24 18.22 -20.98 26.41
C HIS A 24 18.83 -19.67 25.89
N GLU A 25 20.15 -19.66 25.70
CA GLU A 25 20.91 -18.47 25.27
C GLU A 25 20.29 -17.81 24.04
N SER A 26 19.96 -18.59 23.00
CA SER A 26 19.30 -18.05 21.80
C SER A 26 17.94 -17.39 22.06
N VAL A 27 17.16 -17.85 23.04
CA VAL A 27 15.86 -17.25 23.40
C VAL A 27 16.06 -15.96 24.20
N VAL A 28 17.07 -15.94 25.08
CA VAL A 28 17.45 -14.74 25.85
C VAL A 28 17.99 -13.68 24.89
N GLU A 29 18.98 -14.01 24.06
CA GLU A 29 19.53 -13.09 23.06
C GLU A 29 18.45 -12.59 22.10
N PHE A 30 17.54 -13.46 21.65
CA PHE A 30 16.44 -13.04 20.79
C PHE A 30 15.56 -12.01 21.49
N LYS A 31 15.21 -12.23 22.77
CA LYS A 31 14.43 -11.25 23.54
C LYS A 31 15.16 -9.93 23.75
N GLU A 32 16.48 -9.97 23.94
CA GLU A 32 17.30 -8.77 24.13
C GLU A 32 17.49 -7.96 22.84
N LYS A 33 17.70 -8.65 21.71
CA LYS A 33 17.92 -8.02 20.40
C LYS A 33 16.61 -7.66 19.70
N TRP A 34 15.49 -8.28 20.08
CA TRP A 34 14.20 -8.00 19.47
C TRP A 34 13.70 -6.62 19.88
N ASN A 35 13.76 -5.69 18.94
CA ASN A 35 13.21 -4.36 19.09
C ASN A 35 12.08 -4.16 18.07
N ILE A 36 10.84 -4.08 18.57
CA ILE A 36 9.63 -3.97 17.73
C ILE A 36 9.59 -2.65 16.94
N ASP A 37 10.16 -1.58 17.49
CA ASP A 37 10.20 -0.27 16.84
C ASP A 37 11.23 -0.26 15.70
N VAL A 38 12.42 -0.82 15.93
CA VAL A 38 13.45 -0.98 14.89
C VAL A 38 12.94 -1.89 13.77
N TYR A 39 12.26 -2.97 14.12
CA TYR A 39 11.59 -3.84 13.14
C TYR A 39 10.63 -3.03 12.26
N PHE A 40 9.73 -2.27 12.88
CA PHE A 40 8.77 -1.46 12.14
C PHE A 40 9.46 -0.42 11.25
N GLN A 41 10.48 0.28 11.76
CA GLN A 41 11.23 1.28 11.00
C GLN A 41 11.88 0.69 9.75
N LEU A 42 12.53 -0.47 9.87
CA LEU A 42 13.15 -1.15 8.74
C LEU A 42 12.10 -1.56 7.69
N ARG A 43 10.96 -2.11 8.12
CA ARG A 43 9.86 -2.47 7.22
C ARG A 43 9.23 -1.26 6.55
N ALA A 44 8.92 -0.22 7.31
CA ALA A 44 8.34 1.02 6.79
C ALA A 44 9.27 1.68 5.76
N SER A 45 10.57 1.75 6.06
CA SER A 45 11.57 2.28 5.12
C SER A 45 11.69 1.43 3.85
N GLN A 46 11.76 0.10 3.99
CA GLN A 46 11.83 -0.81 2.84
C GLN A 46 10.63 -0.61 1.89
N VAL A 47 9.42 -0.58 2.45
CA VAL A 47 8.17 -0.44 1.70
C VAL A 47 8.06 0.96 1.08
N ALA A 48 8.30 2.02 1.85
CA ALA A 48 8.24 3.39 1.35
C ALA A 48 9.25 3.63 0.22
N SER A 49 10.51 3.21 0.41
CA SER A 49 11.54 3.36 -0.61
C SER A 49 11.25 2.56 -1.88
N SER A 50 10.53 1.43 -1.80
CA SER A 50 10.08 0.70 -3.00
C SER A 50 9.10 1.53 -3.83
N VAL A 51 8.13 2.17 -3.17
CA VAL A 51 7.16 3.06 -3.83
C VAL A 51 7.85 4.31 -4.38
N GLU A 52 8.72 4.95 -3.63
CA GLU A 52 9.47 6.14 -4.08
C GLU A 52 10.27 5.87 -5.36
N LYS A 53 11.02 4.75 -5.39
CA LYS A 53 11.83 4.36 -6.56
C LYS A 53 10.98 4.09 -7.79
N SER A 54 9.76 3.57 -7.63
CA SER A 54 8.87 3.27 -8.75
C SER A 54 8.44 4.51 -9.54
N PHE A 55 8.47 5.70 -8.94
CA PHE A 55 8.19 6.97 -9.63
C PHE A 55 9.36 7.48 -10.47
N GLY A 56 10.57 6.94 -10.27
CA GLY A 56 11.74 7.24 -11.11
C GLY A 56 11.87 6.35 -12.35
N LEU A 57 11.01 5.35 -12.49
CA LEU A 57 11.04 4.40 -13.61
C LEU A 57 10.12 4.87 -14.74
N LYS A 58 10.63 4.89 -15.97
CA LYS A 58 9.79 5.05 -17.15
C LYS A 58 9.06 3.74 -17.44
N ARG A 59 7.90 3.81 -18.11
CA ARG A 59 7.11 2.63 -18.48
C ARG A 59 7.90 1.61 -19.29
N GLU A 60 8.85 2.06 -20.12
CA GLU A 60 9.73 1.21 -20.94
C GLU A 60 10.77 0.41 -20.14
N ASP A 61 11.16 0.88 -18.95
CA ASP A 61 12.17 0.24 -18.10
C ASP A 61 11.57 -0.81 -17.15
N SER A 62 10.24 -0.92 -17.12
CA SER A 62 9.44 -1.74 -16.19
C SER A 62 9.70 -3.25 -16.26
N ALA A 63 10.16 -3.76 -17.40
CA ALA A 63 10.41 -5.19 -17.61
C ALA A 63 11.57 -5.75 -16.76
N SER A 64 12.35 -4.91 -16.08
CA SER A 64 13.60 -5.29 -15.39
C SER A 64 13.48 -5.50 -13.87
N LEU A 65 12.35 -5.12 -13.24
CA LEU A 65 12.25 -5.13 -11.77
C LEU A 65 11.78 -6.47 -11.17
N ASP A 66 11.03 -7.27 -11.92
CA ASP A 66 10.57 -8.60 -11.48
C ASP A 66 11.74 -9.56 -11.17
N SER A 67 12.92 -9.31 -11.73
CA SER A 67 14.14 -10.09 -11.48
C SER A 67 15.00 -9.64 -10.29
N LEU A 68 14.85 -8.40 -9.79
CA LEU A 68 15.79 -7.83 -8.81
C LEU A 68 15.32 -7.92 -7.36
N TYR A 69 14.01 -7.89 -7.14
CA TYR A 69 13.43 -8.08 -5.82
C TYR A 69 12.80 -9.46 -5.76
N GLY A 70 13.56 -10.46 -5.29
CA GLY A 70 13.13 -11.83 -5.03
C GLY A 70 12.03 -11.93 -3.96
N SER A 71 10.90 -11.27 -4.19
CA SER A 71 9.72 -11.32 -3.35
C SER A 71 8.93 -12.57 -3.69
N VAL A 72 8.61 -13.32 -2.66
CA VAL A 72 7.54 -14.32 -2.62
C VAL A 72 6.42 -13.89 -3.57
N SER A 73 6.09 -14.76 -4.52
CA SER A 73 4.97 -14.63 -5.44
C SER A 73 3.67 -14.56 -4.64
N ILE A 74 3.36 -13.38 -4.12
CA ILE A 74 1.97 -12.99 -3.93
C ILE A 74 1.51 -12.73 -5.34
N ILE A 75 0.68 -13.65 -5.86
CA ILE A 75 -0.02 -13.52 -7.13
C ILE A 75 -0.93 -12.30 -7.00
N ALA A 76 -0.36 -11.11 -7.14
CA ALA A 76 -1.10 -9.88 -7.14
C ALA A 76 -1.64 -9.73 -8.56
N ASP A 77 -2.96 -9.65 -8.71
CA ASP A 77 -3.64 -9.28 -9.96
C ASP A 77 -3.31 -7.83 -10.34
N THR A 78 -2.03 -7.55 -10.61
CA THR A 78 -1.47 -6.27 -11.05
C THR A 78 -1.52 -6.12 -12.55
N SER A 79 -1.94 -7.17 -13.27
CA SER A 79 -2.13 -7.19 -14.73
C SER A 79 -3.10 -6.10 -15.22
N THR A 80 -3.97 -5.58 -14.34
CA THR A 80 -4.91 -4.50 -14.65
C THR A 80 -4.36 -3.09 -14.42
N LEU A 81 -3.16 -2.94 -13.85
CA LEU A 81 -2.52 -1.64 -13.58
C LEU A 81 -1.46 -1.34 -14.66
N GLY A 82 -1.53 -0.16 -15.26
CA GLY A 82 -0.68 0.27 -16.36
C GLY A 82 0.64 0.92 -15.94
N PHE A 83 0.73 1.48 -14.73
CA PHE A 83 1.95 2.09 -14.20
C PHE A 83 2.62 1.23 -13.14
N GLU A 84 3.95 1.15 -13.20
CA GLU A 84 4.75 0.48 -12.16
C GLU A 84 4.56 1.12 -10.79
N ASN A 85 4.40 2.44 -10.70
CA ASN A 85 4.15 3.09 -9.42
C ASN A 85 2.81 2.69 -8.80
N SER A 86 1.78 2.43 -9.60
CA SER A 86 0.50 1.89 -9.15
C SER A 86 0.64 0.44 -8.68
N LYS A 87 1.38 -0.38 -9.43
CA LYS A 87 1.65 -1.79 -9.06
C LYS A 87 2.46 -1.88 -7.77
N CYS A 88 3.53 -1.09 -7.65
CA CYS A 88 4.36 -1.02 -6.46
C CYS A 88 3.57 -0.55 -5.25
N LEU A 89 2.71 0.48 -5.39
CA LEU A 89 1.82 0.88 -4.30
C LEU A 89 0.92 -0.27 -3.86
N TRP A 90 0.26 -0.96 -4.80
CA TRP A 90 -0.62 -2.08 -4.46
C TRP A 90 0.13 -3.20 -3.71
N LYS A 91 1.30 -3.59 -4.22
CA LYS A 91 2.15 -4.60 -3.59
C LYS A 91 2.62 -4.18 -2.20
N ALA A 92 3.10 -2.94 -2.07
CA ALA A 92 3.53 -2.35 -0.80
C ALA A 92 2.43 -2.43 0.27
N LEU A 93 1.19 -2.12 -0.11
CA LEU A 93 0.04 -2.22 0.78
C LEU A 93 -0.21 -3.68 1.17
N GLN A 94 -0.20 -4.63 0.23
CA GLN A 94 -0.35 -6.05 0.57
C GLN A 94 0.75 -6.55 1.50
N GLU A 95 2.01 -6.12 1.29
CA GLU A 95 3.14 -6.47 2.14
C GLU A 95 2.97 -5.96 3.57
N CYS A 96 2.43 -4.74 3.78
CA CYS A 96 2.14 -4.21 5.12
C CYS A 96 1.21 -5.10 5.95
N TRP A 97 0.34 -5.85 5.28
CA TRP A 97 -0.68 -6.71 5.90
C TRP A 97 -0.43 -8.20 5.68
N SER A 98 0.75 -8.58 5.20
CA SER A 98 1.13 -9.98 5.06
C SER A 98 1.35 -10.60 6.44
N GLU A 99 0.92 -11.85 6.65
CA GLU A 99 1.15 -12.60 7.91
C GLU A 99 2.64 -12.70 8.30
N CYS A 100 3.54 -12.62 7.32
CA CYS A 100 5.00 -12.68 7.54
C CYS A 100 5.61 -11.33 7.99
N ILE A 101 4.87 -10.23 7.84
CA ILE A 101 5.36 -8.86 8.09
C ILE A 101 4.54 -8.17 9.19
N PHE A 102 3.23 -8.35 9.16
CA PHE A 102 2.34 -7.73 10.11
C PHE A 102 2.53 -8.30 11.52
N LEU A 103 2.62 -7.40 12.51
CA LEU A 103 2.61 -7.75 13.92
C LEU A 103 1.46 -6.99 14.60
N ALA A 104 0.56 -7.71 15.28
CA ALA A 104 -0.59 -7.12 15.94
C ALA A 104 -0.30 -5.88 16.81
N PRO A 105 0.78 -5.82 17.63
CA PRO A 105 1.08 -4.62 18.41
C PRO A 105 1.43 -3.39 17.57
N LEU A 106 1.75 -3.57 16.29
CA LEU A 106 2.07 -2.52 15.33
C LEU A 106 0.87 -2.14 14.45
N LEU A 107 -0.33 -2.65 14.73
CA LEU A 107 -1.55 -2.34 13.98
C LEU A 107 -1.73 -0.82 13.68
N PRO A 108 -1.69 0.09 14.68
CA PRO A 108 -1.83 1.52 14.41
C PRO A 108 -0.69 2.08 13.53
N ASN A 109 0.52 1.52 13.64
CA ASN A 109 1.67 1.92 12.84
C ASN A 109 1.52 1.49 11.38
N PHE A 110 1.04 0.27 11.11
CA PHE A 110 0.76 -0.20 9.74
C PHE A 110 -0.45 0.50 9.09
N CYS A 111 -1.49 0.84 9.87
CA CYS A 111 -2.57 1.72 9.42
C CYS A 111 -2.03 3.07 8.95
N LYS A 112 -1.22 3.71 9.81
CA LYS A 112 -0.60 5.01 9.52
C LYS A 112 0.30 4.93 8.28
N LEU A 113 1.14 3.90 8.18
CA LEU A 113 2.00 3.68 7.03
C LEU A 113 1.18 3.55 5.74
N SER A 114 0.09 2.78 5.76
CA SER A 114 -0.80 2.62 4.61
C SER A 114 -1.35 3.97 4.14
N ILE A 115 -1.85 4.80 5.06
CA ILE A 115 -2.32 6.16 4.76
C ILE A 115 -1.19 7.03 4.18
N GLN A 116 0.01 6.96 4.75
CA GLN A 116 1.17 7.73 4.29
C GLN A 116 1.57 7.34 2.86
N LEU A 117 1.56 6.05 2.52
CA LEU A 117 1.85 5.57 1.16
C LEU A 117 0.82 6.09 0.16
N PHE A 118 -0.47 6.07 0.52
CA PHE A 118 -1.52 6.66 -0.32
C PHE A 118 -1.34 8.17 -0.51
N ALA A 119 -1.13 8.90 0.59
CA ALA A 119 -0.95 10.34 0.56
C ALA A 119 0.25 10.74 -0.31
N TYR A 120 1.35 10.00 -0.21
CA TYR A 120 2.53 10.18 -1.04
C TYR A 120 2.23 9.95 -2.52
N TYR A 121 1.63 8.80 -2.87
CA TYR A 121 1.29 8.48 -4.25
C TYR A 121 0.34 9.52 -4.86
N ILE A 122 -0.74 9.85 -4.16
CA ILE A 122 -1.71 10.84 -4.62
C ILE A 122 -1.06 12.22 -4.73
N GLY A 123 -0.20 12.59 -3.77
CA GLY A 123 0.51 13.87 -3.75
C GLY A 123 1.36 14.08 -5.01
N ILE A 124 2.07 13.04 -5.47
CA ILE A 124 2.89 13.11 -6.69
C ILE A 124 2.03 13.28 -7.94
N TRP A 125 0.93 12.52 -8.05
CA TRP A 125 0.06 12.58 -9.22
C TRP A 125 -0.86 13.81 -9.27
N LYS A 126 -1.12 14.44 -8.12
CA LYS A 126 -2.15 15.47 -7.96
C LYS A 126 -1.96 16.67 -8.89
N GLU A 127 -0.83 17.36 -8.77
CA GLU A 127 -0.60 18.58 -9.54
C GLU A 127 -0.43 18.30 -11.03
N PRO A 128 0.37 17.29 -11.47
CA PRO A 128 0.50 16.93 -12.88
C PRO A 128 -0.84 16.64 -13.55
N LEU A 129 -1.70 15.82 -12.92
CA LEU A 129 -3.00 15.47 -13.50
C LEU A 129 -3.94 16.67 -13.56
N GLN A 130 -4.02 17.47 -12.50
CA GLN A 130 -4.88 18.66 -12.51
C GLN A 130 -4.44 19.69 -13.55
N ASN A 131 -3.13 19.91 -13.69
CA ASN A 131 -2.60 20.83 -14.69
C ASN A 131 -2.90 20.34 -16.11
N ALA A 132 -2.64 19.06 -16.39
CA ALA A 132 -2.93 18.47 -17.70
C ALA A 132 -4.42 18.54 -18.05
N VAL A 133 -5.31 18.22 -17.11
CA VAL A 133 -6.77 18.30 -17.33
C VAL A 133 -7.22 19.74 -17.57
N ARG A 134 -6.69 20.72 -16.83
CA ARG A 134 -7.02 22.14 -17.05
C ARG A 134 -6.63 22.61 -18.46
N VAL A 135 -5.44 22.25 -18.93
CA VAL A 135 -4.94 22.61 -20.26
C VAL A 135 -5.74 21.94 -21.37
N LEU A 136 -6.11 20.66 -21.21
CA LEU A 136 -6.99 19.96 -22.15
C LEU A 136 -8.38 20.63 -22.24
N ASN A 137 -8.95 21.00 -21.09
CA ASN A 137 -10.26 21.66 -21.04
C ASN A 137 -10.26 23.05 -21.67
N SER A 138 -9.11 23.73 -21.78
CA SER A 138 -9.01 25.00 -22.49
C SER A 138 -8.89 24.84 -24.02
N GLY A 139 -8.92 23.59 -24.53
CA GLY A 139 -8.74 23.30 -25.95
C GLY A 139 -7.29 23.41 -26.43
N THR A 140 -6.33 23.52 -25.49
CA THR A 140 -4.91 23.65 -25.79
C THR A 140 -4.24 22.29 -25.67
N LYS A 141 -3.28 22.00 -26.54
CA LYS A 141 -2.45 20.79 -26.42
C LYS A 141 -1.56 20.86 -25.17
N VAL A 142 -1.50 19.79 -24.39
CA VAL A 142 -0.63 19.72 -23.21
C VAL A 142 0.82 19.55 -23.63
N ASP A 143 1.71 20.39 -23.08
CA ASP A 143 3.15 20.19 -23.19
C ASP A 143 3.64 19.24 -22.10
N PHE A 144 3.62 17.95 -22.39
CA PHE A 144 4.07 16.90 -21.47
C PHE A 144 5.57 16.97 -21.13
N SER A 145 6.38 17.67 -21.93
CA SER A 145 7.80 17.85 -21.63
C SER A 145 8.05 18.79 -20.43
N SER A 146 7.08 19.66 -20.15
CA SER A 146 7.10 20.59 -19.01
C SER A 146 6.51 20.00 -17.72
N VAL A 147 5.89 18.81 -17.80
CA VAL A 147 5.28 18.17 -16.63
C VAL A 147 6.37 17.52 -15.77
N PRO A 148 6.45 17.83 -14.47
CA PRO A 148 7.47 17.30 -13.57
C PRO A 148 7.15 15.85 -13.13
N LEU A 149 6.78 14.98 -14.08
CA LEU A 149 6.46 13.59 -13.82
C LEU A 149 6.91 12.72 -15.00
N CYS A 150 8.00 11.96 -14.79
CA CYS A 150 8.66 11.21 -15.86
C CYS A 150 7.78 10.14 -16.53
N CYS A 151 6.77 9.64 -15.81
CA CYS A 151 5.85 8.64 -16.32
C CYS A 151 4.68 9.23 -17.12
N LEU A 152 4.49 10.55 -17.15
CA LEU A 152 3.43 11.21 -17.93
C LEU A 152 4.01 11.87 -19.17
N SER A 153 4.09 11.13 -20.28
CA SER A 153 4.69 11.61 -21.54
C SER A 153 3.68 11.90 -22.65
N THR A 154 2.47 11.35 -22.54
CA THR A 154 1.44 11.39 -23.59
C THR A 154 0.03 11.59 -23.03
N GLU A 155 -0.92 11.97 -23.88
CA GLU A 155 -2.34 12.03 -23.51
C GLU A 155 -2.90 10.65 -23.14
N GLY A 156 -2.38 9.58 -23.75
CA GLY A 156 -2.73 8.20 -23.38
C GLY A 156 -2.34 7.86 -21.94
N ASP A 157 -1.26 8.47 -21.43
CA ASP A 157 -0.81 8.28 -20.05
C ASP A 157 -1.78 8.89 -19.03
N LEU A 158 -2.49 9.96 -19.41
CA LEU A 158 -3.56 10.52 -18.56
C LEU A 158 -4.74 9.56 -18.42
N LEU A 159 -5.13 8.91 -19.51
CA LEU A 159 -6.22 7.91 -19.50
C LEU A 159 -5.82 6.68 -18.68
N LEU A 160 -4.58 6.21 -18.85
CA LEU A 160 -4.03 5.13 -18.05
C LEU A 160 -3.94 5.49 -16.58
N ALA A 161 -3.57 6.74 -16.25
CA ALA A 161 -3.51 7.18 -14.85
C ALA A 161 -4.91 7.16 -14.24
N GLY A 162 -5.90 7.72 -14.93
CA GLY A 162 -7.30 7.65 -14.49
C GLY A 162 -7.80 6.21 -14.32
N SER A 163 -7.44 5.30 -15.24
CA SER A 163 -7.74 3.87 -15.12
C SER A 163 -7.10 3.25 -13.88
N ASP A 164 -5.82 3.49 -13.65
CA ASP A 164 -5.08 2.99 -12.49
C ASP A 164 -5.66 3.49 -11.18
N PHE A 165 -5.98 4.79 -11.07
CA PHE A 165 -6.66 5.34 -9.90
C PHE A 165 -8.00 4.64 -9.62
N ARG A 166 -8.78 4.36 -10.67
CA ARG A 166 -10.05 3.63 -10.54
C ARG A 166 -9.84 2.19 -10.07
N VAL A 167 -8.87 1.49 -10.66
CA VAL A 167 -8.54 0.10 -10.31
C VAL A 167 -8.00 0.03 -8.88
N LEU A 168 -7.10 0.92 -8.50
CA LEU A 168 -6.57 1.04 -7.15
C LEU A 168 -7.69 1.29 -6.15
N TYR A 169 -8.58 2.26 -6.41
CA TYR A 169 -9.73 2.51 -5.54
C TYR A 169 -10.59 1.26 -5.32
N LYS A 170 -10.85 0.50 -6.39
CA LYS A 170 -11.61 -0.76 -6.31
C LYS A 170 -10.86 -1.80 -5.46
N LYS A 171 -9.57 -2.03 -5.73
CA LYS A 171 -8.74 -2.99 -4.98
C LYS A 171 -8.60 -2.62 -3.51
N ILE A 172 -8.45 -1.34 -3.20
CA ILE A 172 -8.40 -0.84 -1.82
C ILE A 172 -9.73 -1.16 -1.14
N SER A 173 -10.85 -0.71 -1.73
CA SER A 173 -12.17 -0.80 -1.11
C SER A 173 -12.66 -2.24 -0.96
N GLN A 174 -12.31 -3.13 -1.89
CA GLN A 174 -12.80 -4.51 -1.92
C GLN A 174 -11.84 -5.50 -1.27
N ASP A 175 -10.53 -5.37 -1.52
CA ASP A 175 -9.55 -6.38 -1.13
C ASP A 175 -8.78 -5.93 0.11
N LEU A 176 -8.17 -4.73 0.09
CA LEU A 176 -7.34 -4.26 1.21
C LEU A 176 -8.16 -4.07 2.48
N LEU A 177 -9.33 -3.44 2.38
CA LEU A 177 -10.21 -3.23 3.54
C LEU A 177 -10.67 -4.56 4.15
N ALA A 178 -10.89 -5.60 3.35
CA ALA A 178 -11.20 -6.93 3.85
C ALA A 178 -10.01 -7.54 4.63
N ILE A 179 -8.79 -7.38 4.12
CA ILE A 179 -7.57 -7.82 4.81
C ILE A 179 -7.39 -7.07 6.13
N VAL A 180 -7.48 -5.74 6.11
CA VAL A 180 -7.35 -4.90 7.31
C VAL A 180 -8.41 -5.29 8.35
N ARG A 181 -9.66 -5.49 7.92
CA ARG A 181 -10.74 -5.92 8.81
C ARG A 181 -10.40 -7.23 9.52
N ASN A 182 -9.90 -8.23 8.80
CA ASN A 182 -9.52 -9.51 9.39
C ASN A 182 -8.42 -9.37 10.46
N HIS A 183 -7.52 -8.39 10.32
CA HIS A 183 -6.49 -8.12 11.33
C HIS A 183 -6.98 -7.29 12.51
N VAL A 184 -8.08 -6.54 12.35
CA VAL A 184 -8.63 -5.63 13.36
C VAL A 184 -9.76 -6.27 14.17
N ASP A 185 -10.44 -7.28 13.63
CA ASP A 185 -11.63 -7.92 14.23
C ASP A 185 -11.38 -8.44 15.65
N ASP A 186 -10.18 -8.95 15.92
CA ASP A 186 -9.78 -9.44 17.23
C ASP A 186 -9.54 -8.31 18.28
N PHE A 187 -9.51 -7.05 17.84
CA PHE A 187 -9.08 -5.90 18.67
C PHE A 187 -10.14 -4.82 18.84
N ILE A 188 -11.17 -4.76 17.98
CA ILE A 188 -12.16 -3.67 17.96
C ILE A 188 -13.57 -4.24 17.79
N ASP A 189 -14.53 -3.74 18.59
CA ASP A 189 -15.93 -4.17 18.56
C ASP A 189 -16.65 -3.87 17.23
N ASP A 190 -16.28 -2.77 16.56
CA ASP A 190 -16.81 -2.39 15.24
C ASP A 190 -15.68 -2.21 14.22
N SER A 191 -15.20 -3.34 13.69
CA SER A 191 -14.16 -3.39 12.67
C SER A 191 -14.60 -2.74 11.34
N GLN A 192 -15.91 -2.70 11.05
CA GLN A 192 -16.43 -2.07 9.83
C GLN A 192 -16.37 -0.55 9.88
N ALA A 193 -16.76 0.05 11.02
CA ALA A 193 -16.64 1.48 11.22
C ALA A 193 -15.17 1.94 11.13
N PHE A 194 -14.27 1.21 11.78
CA PHE A 194 -12.83 1.51 11.74
C PHE A 194 -12.28 1.53 10.31
N VAL A 195 -12.58 0.48 9.53
CA VAL A 195 -12.10 0.33 8.15
C VAL A 195 -12.73 1.39 7.23
N THR A 196 -13.98 1.78 7.50
CA THR A 196 -14.65 2.87 6.78
C THR A 196 -14.02 4.22 7.06
N GLU A 197 -13.68 4.52 8.32
CA GLU A 197 -12.95 5.74 8.70
C GLU A 197 -11.55 5.78 8.08
N LEU A 198 -10.85 4.64 8.05
CA LEU A 198 -9.54 4.52 7.41
C LEU A 198 -9.62 4.87 5.92
N LEU A 199 -10.62 4.34 5.20
CA LEU A 199 -10.86 4.69 3.80
C LEU A 199 -11.20 6.18 3.64
N GLN A 200 -12.05 6.71 4.52
CA GLN A 200 -12.45 8.11 4.51
C GLN A 200 -11.24 9.05 4.66
N GLN A 201 -10.30 8.76 5.57
CA GLN A 201 -9.09 9.55 5.74
C GLN A 201 -8.23 9.61 4.47
N VAL A 202 -8.22 8.54 3.67
CA VAL A 202 -7.50 8.49 2.40
C VAL A 202 -8.26 9.19 1.27
N CYS A 203 -9.58 8.95 1.18
CA CYS A 203 -10.40 9.36 0.05
C CYS A 203 -10.95 10.79 0.17
N LEU A 204 -11.38 11.26 1.34
CA LEU A 204 -11.99 12.60 1.49
C LEU A 204 -11.06 13.75 1.07
N PRO A 205 -9.79 13.81 1.51
CA PRO A 205 -8.86 14.87 1.11
C PRO A 205 -8.58 14.87 -0.40
N ASN A 206 -8.79 13.73 -1.05
CA ASN A 206 -8.39 13.44 -2.42
C ASN A 206 -9.57 13.19 -3.36
N ALA A 207 -10.80 13.45 -2.89
CA ALA A 207 -12.02 13.18 -3.63
C ALA A 207 -12.04 13.86 -5.00
N ARG A 208 -11.43 15.05 -5.13
CA ARG A 208 -11.32 15.76 -6.42
C ARG A 208 -10.41 15.08 -7.44
N LEU A 209 -9.40 14.32 -7.01
CA LEU A 209 -8.50 13.55 -7.88
C LEU A 209 -9.12 12.22 -8.28
N LEU A 210 -9.77 11.55 -7.33
CA LEU A 210 -10.59 10.37 -7.60
C LEU A 210 -11.83 10.70 -8.45
N ALA A 211 -12.28 11.96 -8.39
CA ALA A 211 -13.32 12.53 -9.24
C ALA A 211 -12.78 13.27 -10.47
N VAL A 212 -11.49 13.15 -10.82
CA VAL A 212 -11.00 13.53 -12.16
C VAL A 212 -11.66 12.54 -13.12
N ARG A 213 -12.87 12.90 -13.53
CA ARG A 213 -13.51 12.38 -14.71
C ARG A 213 -12.63 12.86 -15.87
N PRO A 214 -11.96 11.98 -16.64
CA PRO A 214 -11.68 12.34 -18.02
C PRO A 214 -13.02 12.77 -18.62
N ALA A 215 -13.04 13.73 -19.54
CA ALA A 215 -14.24 14.31 -20.16
C ALA A 215 -15.19 13.25 -20.78
N PHE A 216 -15.90 12.51 -19.94
CA PHE A 216 -16.81 11.42 -20.25
C PHE A 216 -18.00 11.58 -19.30
N SER A 217 -18.88 12.48 -19.70
CA SER A 217 -20.26 12.52 -19.27
C SER A 217 -20.99 11.28 -19.81
N ILE A 218 -20.82 10.11 -19.20
CA ILE A 218 -21.74 8.95 -19.20
C ILE A 218 -21.31 8.09 -17.99
N PHE A 219 -22.26 7.57 -17.23
CA PHE A 219 -22.16 6.91 -15.93
C PHE A 219 -22.28 7.85 -14.71
N THR A 220 -23.34 7.56 -13.97
CA THR A 220 -24.24 8.43 -13.23
C THR A 220 -23.78 8.63 -11.76
N PRO A 221 -24.49 9.47 -10.97
CA PRO A 221 -24.15 9.83 -9.60
C PRO A 221 -24.53 8.70 -8.63
N TYR A 222 -24.34 8.92 -7.32
CA TYR A 222 -24.55 7.98 -6.19
C TYR A 222 -23.29 7.33 -5.63
N VAL A 223 -22.38 8.15 -5.11
CA VAL A 223 -21.69 7.83 -3.84
C VAL A 223 -21.49 9.16 -3.12
N LEU A 224 -22.51 9.57 -2.35
CA LEU A 224 -22.51 10.52 -1.23
C LEU A 224 -23.96 10.94 -1.00
N GLN A 225 -24.74 9.98 -0.49
CA GLN A 225 -25.90 10.23 0.35
C GLN A 225 -26.09 9.02 1.26
#